data_AF-A0A4T0QSA2-F1
#
_entry.id   AF-A0A4T0QSA2-F1
#
_cell.length_a   1.000
_cell.length_b   1.000
_cell.length_c   1.000
_cell.angle_alpha   90.00
_cell.angle_beta   90.00
_cell.angle_gamma   90.00
#
_symmetry.space_group_name_H-M   'P 1'
#
loop_
_entity.id
_entity.type
_entity.pdbx_description
1 polymer ?
#
loop_
_entity_poly.entity_id
_entity_poly.type
_entity_poly.pdbx_seq_one_letter_code
_entity_poly.pdbx_strand_id
1 'polypeptide(L)'
;MSRPEHIAPPELFYGDTEAGKYTSNTRVQQIQAEMTYRALELMALPEGQPSYLLDIGCGSGLSGEILDEEGHYWVGCDIAPSMLSIALERDLEGDLLLHDIGNGFGFKPGSFDGAISISVLQWLCNADTSSANPGSRLNKFFTSLYASLSRGSRAIFQFYPESDDQVSFIMGIAQKAGFTGVSPKQVNMPAAKTDESTVSYEGRQSLKHRPTRKNVKHSAKEYIQHKKDLQRSKGKEAVPFDSKYTGRKRKPRF
;
A
#
# COMPACT_ATOMS: atom_id res chain seq x y z
N MET A 1 -15.49 -5.91 -15.50
CA MET A 1 -15.89 -4.69 -14.77
C MET A 1 -15.04 -3.55 -15.30
N SER A 2 -15.61 -2.37 -15.46
CA SER A 2 -14.85 -1.14 -15.71
C SER A 2 -13.92 -0.85 -14.54
N ARG A 3 -12.79 -0.17 -14.81
CA ARG A 3 -11.83 0.25 -13.80
C ARG A 3 -12.47 1.27 -12.84
N PRO A 4 -12.27 1.16 -11.51
CA PRO A 4 -12.80 2.12 -10.53
C PRO A 4 -12.51 3.57 -10.87
N GLU A 5 -11.29 3.84 -11.33
CA GLU A 5 -10.82 5.16 -11.72
C GLU A 5 -11.51 5.73 -12.97
N HIS A 6 -12.33 4.98 -13.70
CA HIS A 6 -13.12 5.52 -14.82
C HIS A 6 -14.57 5.81 -14.45
N ILE A 7 -14.97 5.49 -13.21
CA ILE A 7 -16.35 5.59 -12.77
C ILE A 7 -16.57 6.90 -12.01
N ALA A 8 -15.69 7.20 -11.06
CA ALA A 8 -15.75 8.40 -10.25
C ALA A 8 -14.40 8.65 -9.56
N PRO A 9 -14.12 9.89 -9.10
CA PRO A 9 -13.03 10.18 -8.18
C PRO A 9 -13.03 9.26 -6.95
N PRO A 10 -11.87 8.91 -6.38
CA PRO A 10 -11.75 7.92 -5.31
C PRO A 10 -12.59 8.25 -4.07
N GLU A 11 -12.71 9.53 -3.71
CA GLU A 11 -13.52 10.02 -2.60
C GLU A 11 -15.03 9.84 -2.80
N LEU A 12 -15.48 9.71 -4.06
CA LEU A 12 -16.88 9.44 -4.42
C LEU A 12 -17.11 7.96 -4.71
N PHE A 13 -16.13 7.30 -5.33
CA PHE A 13 -16.20 5.87 -5.65
C PHE A 13 -16.25 5.03 -4.37
N TYR A 14 -15.40 5.33 -3.39
CA TYR A 14 -15.36 4.65 -2.10
C TYR A 14 -16.22 5.37 -1.05
N GLY A 15 -17.49 5.64 -1.36
CA GLY A 15 -18.47 6.00 -0.34
C GLY A 15 -18.74 4.86 0.65
N ASP A 16 -19.50 5.13 1.71
CA ASP A 16 -19.72 4.22 2.85
C ASP A 16 -20.05 2.77 2.45
N THR A 17 -20.90 2.60 1.44
CA THR A 17 -21.34 1.27 0.99
C THR A 17 -20.22 0.50 0.29
N GLU A 18 -19.50 1.13 -0.64
CA GLU A 18 -18.45 0.48 -1.41
C GLU A 18 -17.18 0.26 -0.57
N ALA A 19 -16.86 1.19 0.33
CA ALA A 19 -15.79 1.05 1.30
C ALA A 19 -16.01 -0.16 2.24
N GLY A 20 -17.24 -0.33 2.73
CA GLY A 20 -17.63 -1.49 3.55
C GLY A 20 -17.54 -2.82 2.78
N LYS A 21 -18.01 -2.86 1.53
CA LYS A 21 -17.90 -4.05 0.67
C LYS A 21 -16.45 -4.41 0.35
N TYR A 22 -15.64 -3.42 -0.02
CA TYR A 22 -14.22 -3.60 -0.32
C TYR A 22 -13.49 -4.20 0.88
N THR A 23 -13.69 -3.60 2.06
CA THR A 23 -12.98 -3.99 3.28
C THR A 23 -13.41 -5.35 3.82
N SER A 24 -14.70 -5.71 3.70
CA SER A 24 -15.22 -7.01 4.15
C SER A 24 -14.94 -8.17 3.19
N ASN A 25 -14.51 -7.89 1.96
CA ASN A 25 -14.24 -8.91 0.96
C ASN A 25 -12.93 -9.66 1.27
N THR A 26 -13.06 -10.91 1.69
CA THR A 26 -11.92 -11.76 2.08
C THR A 26 -10.90 -11.98 0.96
N ARG A 27 -11.32 -11.96 -0.31
CA ARG A 27 -10.39 -12.04 -1.44
C ARG A 27 -9.56 -10.76 -1.57
N VAL A 28 -10.19 -9.60 -1.43
CA VAL A 28 -9.50 -8.30 -1.45
C VAL A 28 -8.50 -8.22 -0.31
N GLN A 29 -8.91 -8.57 0.92
CA GLN A 29 -8.01 -8.61 2.07
C GLN A 29 -6.78 -9.48 1.83
N GLN A 30 -6.95 -10.68 1.26
CA GLN A 30 -5.83 -11.58 0.96
C GLN A 30 -4.87 -10.99 -0.08
N ILE A 31 -5.40 -10.40 -1.16
CA ILE A 31 -4.58 -9.80 -2.20
C ILE A 31 -3.82 -8.58 -1.65
N GLN A 32 -4.52 -7.67 -0.95
CA GLN A 32 -3.88 -6.50 -0.32
C GLN A 32 -2.80 -6.92 0.67
N ALA A 33 -3.03 -7.97 1.46
CA ALA A 33 -2.03 -8.47 2.40
C ALA A 33 -0.77 -8.98 1.69
N GLU A 34 -0.93 -9.85 0.69
CA GLU A 34 0.22 -10.41 -0.04
C GLU A 34 0.99 -9.33 -0.82
N MET A 35 0.30 -8.34 -1.39
CA MET A 35 0.95 -7.18 -2.02
C MET A 35 1.73 -6.33 -1.00
N THR A 36 1.18 -6.15 0.21
CA THR A 36 1.84 -5.38 1.29
C THR A 36 3.09 -6.09 1.79
N TYR A 37 3.02 -7.39 2.09
CA TYR A 37 4.20 -8.17 2.48
C TYR A 37 5.28 -8.14 1.41
N ARG A 38 4.89 -8.28 0.14
CA ARG A 38 5.86 -8.21 -0.96
C ARG A 38 6.48 -6.82 -1.09
N ALA A 39 5.72 -5.75 -0.86
CA ALA A 39 6.26 -4.40 -0.85
C ALA A 39 7.26 -4.18 0.30
N LEU A 40 6.96 -4.65 1.51
CA LEU A 40 7.90 -4.61 2.65
C LEU A 40 9.19 -5.39 2.35
N GLU A 41 9.08 -6.56 1.70
CA GLU A 41 10.24 -7.34 1.29
C GLU A 41 11.14 -6.57 0.31
N LEU A 42 10.55 -5.90 -0.68
CA LEU A 42 11.27 -5.07 -1.66
C LEU A 42 11.88 -3.81 -1.02
N MET A 43 11.25 -3.27 0.02
CA MET A 43 11.74 -2.13 0.78
C MET A 43 13.06 -2.47 1.50
N ALA A 44 13.29 -3.74 1.83
CA ALA A 44 14.53 -4.24 2.44
C ALA A 44 14.98 -3.45 3.68
N LEU A 45 14.02 -3.17 4.57
CA LEU A 45 14.25 -2.48 5.83
C LEU A 45 15.25 -3.26 6.72
N PRO A 46 15.98 -2.58 7.63
CA PRO A 46 16.88 -3.24 8.56
C PRO A 46 16.16 -4.23 9.47
N GLU A 47 16.75 -5.41 9.68
CA GLU A 47 16.14 -6.46 10.51
C GLU A 47 16.22 -6.12 12.00
N GLY A 48 15.19 -6.51 12.76
CA GLY A 48 15.20 -6.44 14.23
C GLY A 48 15.06 -5.04 14.81
N GLN A 49 14.71 -4.03 14.00
CA GLN A 49 14.41 -2.69 14.48
C GLN A 49 13.16 -2.11 13.79
N PRO A 50 12.34 -1.34 14.52
CA PRO A 50 11.23 -0.62 13.93
C PRO A 50 11.73 0.44 12.94
N SER A 51 10.95 0.72 11.91
CA SER A 51 11.14 1.82 10.95
C SER A 51 9.92 2.74 11.00
N TYR A 52 10.08 4.01 10.65
CA TYR A 52 8.96 4.94 10.53
C TYR A 52 8.52 5.10 9.07
N LEU A 53 7.32 4.63 8.74
CA LEU A 53 6.84 4.47 7.37
C LEU A 53 5.68 5.39 7.03
N LEU A 54 5.58 5.77 5.76
CA LEU A 54 4.40 6.44 5.21
C LEU A 54 3.59 5.47 4.36
N ASP A 55 2.34 5.20 4.76
CA ASP A 55 1.37 4.40 4.00
C ASP A 55 0.47 5.32 3.17
N ILE A 56 0.75 5.38 1.87
CA ILE A 56 0.16 6.33 0.92
C ILE A 56 -1.05 5.70 0.26
N GLY A 57 -2.24 6.28 0.50
CA GLY A 57 -3.54 5.71 0.16
C GLY A 57 -3.83 4.49 1.04
N CYS A 58 -3.75 4.68 2.36
CA CYS A 58 -3.87 3.62 3.36
C CYS A 58 -5.27 2.99 3.40
N GLY A 59 -6.28 3.62 2.79
CA GLY A 59 -7.65 3.14 2.73
C GLY A 59 -8.21 2.82 4.12
N SER A 60 -8.82 1.64 4.23
CA SER A 60 -9.32 1.10 5.50
C SER A 60 -8.25 0.47 6.40
N GLY A 61 -6.98 0.81 6.16
CA GLY A 61 -5.84 0.39 6.97
C GLY A 61 -5.46 -1.09 6.84
N LEU A 62 -5.78 -1.74 5.72
CA LEU A 62 -5.38 -3.14 5.47
C LEU A 62 -3.86 -3.31 5.40
N SER A 63 -3.17 -2.37 4.75
CA SER A 63 -1.71 -2.32 4.69
C SER A 63 -1.13 -1.90 6.03
N GLY A 64 -1.66 -0.83 6.63
CA GLY A 64 -1.26 -0.34 7.95
C GLY A 64 -1.32 -1.37 9.07
N GLU A 65 -2.35 -2.23 9.09
CA GLU A 65 -2.43 -3.34 10.05
C GLU A 65 -1.22 -4.28 9.93
N ILE A 66 -0.74 -4.56 8.72
CA ILE A 66 0.46 -5.38 8.51
C ILE A 66 1.73 -4.63 8.94
N LEU A 67 1.76 -3.30 8.81
CA LEU A 67 2.87 -2.49 9.33
C LEU A 67 2.94 -2.59 10.86
N ASP A 68 1.79 -2.57 11.56
CA ASP A 68 1.73 -2.81 13.00
C ASP A 68 2.24 -4.22 13.35
N GLU A 69 1.81 -5.24 12.61
CA GLU A 69 2.19 -6.65 12.83
C GLU A 69 3.69 -6.88 12.65
N GLU A 70 4.31 -6.22 11.67
CA GLU A 70 5.75 -6.26 11.41
C GLU A 70 6.56 -5.33 12.35
N GLY A 71 5.89 -4.66 13.28
CA GLY A 71 6.50 -3.83 14.33
C GLY A 71 7.05 -2.51 13.80
N HIS A 72 6.41 -1.90 12.80
CA HIS A 72 6.77 -0.60 12.26
C HIS A 72 5.82 0.49 12.76
N TYR A 73 6.35 1.70 12.93
CA TYR A 73 5.54 2.88 13.17
C TYR A 73 5.13 3.46 11.82
N TRP A 74 3.91 3.97 11.70
CA TRP A 74 3.48 4.52 10.42
C TRP A 74 2.46 5.64 10.53
N VAL A 75 2.41 6.44 9.47
CA VAL A 75 1.35 7.41 9.21
C VAL A 75 0.66 7.00 7.92
N GLY A 76 -0.65 6.87 7.95
CA GLY A 76 -1.48 6.62 6.79
C GLY A 76 -2.11 7.89 6.26
N CYS A 77 -2.17 8.05 4.94
CA CYS A 77 -3.03 9.06 4.34
C CYS A 77 -3.97 8.47 3.30
N ASP A 78 -5.20 8.97 3.26
CA ASP A 78 -6.17 8.62 2.21
C ASP A 78 -7.06 9.82 1.90
N ILE A 79 -7.59 9.89 0.69
CA ILE A 79 -8.49 10.96 0.25
C ILE A 79 -9.96 10.65 0.57
N ALA A 80 -10.32 9.38 0.78
CA ALA A 80 -11.69 8.94 1.00
C ALA A 80 -12.03 8.90 2.51
N PRO A 81 -12.90 9.80 3.01
CA PRO A 81 -13.28 9.83 4.43
C PRO A 81 -13.91 8.52 4.92
N SER A 82 -14.74 7.88 4.09
CA SER A 82 -15.39 6.62 4.43
C SER A 82 -14.38 5.48 4.63
N MET A 83 -13.28 5.46 3.89
CA MET A 83 -12.20 4.49 4.09
C MET A 83 -11.50 4.71 5.44
N LEU A 84 -11.17 5.96 5.76
CA LEU A 84 -10.55 6.31 7.04
C LEU A 84 -11.49 6.04 8.23
N SER A 85 -12.80 6.25 8.07
CA SER A 85 -13.78 5.89 9.09
C SER A 85 -13.72 4.40 9.45
N ILE A 86 -13.59 3.53 8.45
CA ILE A 86 -13.42 2.09 8.68
C ILE A 86 -12.06 1.78 9.32
N ALA A 87 -11.01 2.50 8.93
CA ALA A 87 -9.69 2.34 9.56
C ALA A 87 -9.71 2.71 11.05
N LEU A 88 -10.44 3.76 11.45
CA LEU A 88 -10.62 4.15 12.85
C LEU A 88 -11.32 3.06 13.68
N GLU A 89 -12.30 2.35 13.09
CA GLU A 89 -13.00 1.24 13.76
C GLU A 89 -12.12 -0.01 13.96
N ARG A 90 -10.98 -0.09 13.27
CA ARG A 90 -10.09 -1.26 13.30
C ARG A 90 -9.05 -1.24 14.40
N ASP A 91 -8.99 -0.16 15.19
CA ASP A 91 -8.09 -0.04 16.35
C ASP A 91 -6.62 -0.31 15.94
N LEU A 92 -6.17 0.47 14.95
CA LEU A 92 -4.82 0.46 14.39
C LEU A 92 -3.91 1.39 15.19
N GLU A 93 -2.59 1.14 15.18
CA GLU A 93 -1.63 1.97 15.95
C GLU A 93 -1.13 3.19 15.18
N GLY A 94 -1.28 3.20 13.84
CA GLY A 94 -0.84 4.31 12.99
C GLY A 94 -1.74 5.53 13.02
N ASP A 95 -1.14 6.71 12.84
CA ASP A 95 -1.88 7.97 12.68
C ASP A 95 -2.52 8.04 11.29
N LEU A 96 -3.78 8.48 11.21
CA LEU A 96 -4.55 8.57 9.97
C LEU A 96 -4.79 10.02 9.56
N LEU A 97 -4.52 10.34 8.29
CA LEU A 97 -4.67 11.67 7.71
C LEU A 97 -5.63 11.65 6.51
N LEU A 98 -6.67 12.48 6.56
CA LEU A 98 -7.48 12.79 5.38
C LEU A 98 -6.68 13.75 4.48
N HIS A 99 -6.17 13.26 3.36
CA HIS A 99 -5.24 14.02 2.52
C HIS A 99 -5.27 13.61 1.05
N ASP A 100 -5.24 14.61 0.16
CA ASP A 100 -5.01 14.40 -1.28
C ASP A 100 -3.52 14.40 -1.60
N ILE A 101 -2.99 13.22 -1.91
CA ILE A 101 -1.57 13.01 -2.24
C ILE A 101 -1.10 13.80 -3.48
N GLY A 102 -2.01 14.19 -4.38
CA GLY A 102 -1.67 15.00 -5.56
C GLY A 102 -1.33 16.46 -5.23
N ASN A 103 -1.62 16.90 -4.00
CA ASN A 103 -1.17 18.20 -3.48
C ASN A 103 0.26 18.14 -2.91
N GLY A 104 0.86 16.95 -2.84
CA GLY A 104 2.14 16.72 -2.20
C GLY A 104 2.04 16.65 -0.68
N PHE A 105 3.18 16.50 -0.01
CA PHE A 105 3.29 16.26 1.43
C PHE A 105 3.89 17.46 2.18
N GLY A 106 3.37 17.72 3.38
CA GLY A 106 3.81 18.78 4.29
C GLY A 106 4.69 18.29 5.45
N PHE A 107 5.31 17.10 5.33
CA PHE A 107 6.16 16.55 6.38
C PHE A 107 7.54 17.21 6.39
N LYS A 108 8.24 17.14 7.53
CA LYS A 108 9.62 17.62 7.62
C LYS A 108 10.52 16.80 6.69
N PRO A 109 11.57 17.39 6.10
CA PRO A 109 12.48 16.63 5.26
C PRO A 109 13.15 15.48 6.02
N GLY A 110 13.23 14.30 5.39
CA GLY A 110 13.86 13.12 6.00
C GLY A 110 13.10 12.50 7.17
N SER A 111 11.79 12.70 7.27
CA SER A 111 10.95 12.15 8.35
C SER A 111 10.81 10.64 8.29
N PHE A 112 10.64 10.05 7.10
CA PHE A 112 10.29 8.62 6.97
C PHE A 112 11.46 7.78 6.47
N ASP A 113 11.59 6.58 7.02
CA ASP A 113 12.59 5.57 6.63
C ASP A 113 12.18 4.81 5.36
N GLY A 114 10.91 4.87 4.99
CA GLY A 114 10.38 4.30 3.76
C GLY A 114 8.94 4.74 3.49
N ALA A 115 8.47 4.47 2.28
CA ALA A 115 7.08 4.68 1.91
C ALA A 115 6.52 3.49 1.16
N ILE A 116 5.26 3.15 1.43
CA ILE A 116 4.52 2.08 0.79
C ILE A 116 3.23 2.63 0.21
N SER A 117 2.82 2.11 -0.94
CA SER A 117 1.55 2.46 -1.56
C SER A 117 1.04 1.28 -2.37
N ILE A 118 -0.18 0.82 -2.06
CA ILE A 118 -0.76 -0.38 -2.66
C ILE A 118 -2.08 -0.01 -3.33
N SER A 119 -2.13 -0.12 -4.66
CA SER A 119 -3.30 0.13 -5.50
C SER A 119 -3.73 1.61 -5.57
N VAL A 120 -2.80 2.57 -5.58
CA VAL A 120 -3.12 4.01 -5.45
C VAL A 120 -2.66 4.88 -6.63
N LEU A 121 -1.43 4.71 -7.14
CA LEU A 121 -0.86 5.69 -8.09
C LEU A 121 -1.66 5.88 -9.39
N GLN A 122 -2.42 4.87 -9.83
CA GLN A 122 -3.25 4.97 -11.03
C GLN A 122 -4.32 6.07 -10.90
N TRP A 123 -4.78 6.39 -9.68
CA TRP A 123 -5.74 7.46 -9.43
C TRP A 123 -5.17 8.86 -9.71
N LEU A 124 -3.85 9.05 -9.57
CA LEU A 124 -3.20 10.32 -9.92
C LEU A 124 -3.07 10.54 -11.43
N CYS A 125 -3.24 9.47 -12.22
CA CYS A 125 -3.22 9.55 -13.67
C CYS A 125 -4.59 9.89 -14.25
N ASN A 126 -5.64 9.80 -13.44
CA ASN A 126 -6.99 10.13 -13.86
C ASN A 126 -7.24 11.65 -13.78
N ALA A 127 -7.95 12.18 -14.78
CA ALA A 127 -8.21 13.61 -14.98
C ALA A 127 -9.66 14.01 -14.64
N ASP A 128 -10.36 13.24 -13.80
CA ASP A 128 -11.78 13.46 -13.47
C ASP A 128 -12.09 14.82 -12.84
N THR A 129 -11.09 15.49 -12.24
CA THR A 129 -11.19 16.91 -11.92
C THR A 129 -10.58 17.73 -13.06
N SER A 130 -11.43 18.43 -13.82
CA SER A 130 -11.09 19.27 -14.97
C SER A 130 -10.07 20.40 -14.69
N SER A 131 -9.62 20.56 -13.44
CA SER A 131 -8.69 21.58 -12.97
C SER A 131 -7.27 21.07 -12.66
N ALA A 132 -6.99 19.76 -12.69
CA ALA A 132 -5.70 19.25 -12.22
C ALA A 132 -4.98 18.34 -13.23
N ASN A 133 -3.95 18.89 -13.88
CA ASN A 133 -3.08 18.16 -14.81
C ASN A 133 -2.36 16.99 -14.08
N PRO A 134 -2.52 15.73 -14.53
CA PRO A 134 -1.88 14.56 -13.91
C PRO A 134 -0.37 14.68 -13.74
N GLY A 135 0.32 15.27 -14.73
CA GLY A 135 1.76 15.53 -14.67
C GLY A 135 2.14 16.49 -13.56
N SER A 136 1.37 17.56 -13.34
CA SER A 136 1.61 18.48 -12.23
C SER A 136 1.36 17.83 -10.86
N ARG A 137 0.32 17.00 -10.74
CA ARG A 137 0.00 16.29 -9.49
C ARG A 137 1.08 15.28 -9.15
N LEU A 138 1.46 14.43 -10.11
CA LEU A 138 2.57 13.49 -9.96
C LEU A 138 3.89 14.19 -9.63
N ASN A 139 4.17 15.35 -10.24
CA ASN A 139 5.38 16.11 -9.95
C ASN A 139 5.40 16.62 -8.50
N LYS A 140 4.29 17.18 -8.00
CA LYS A 140 4.15 17.61 -6.60
C LYS A 140 4.28 16.43 -5.65
N PHE A 141 3.58 15.33 -5.95
CA PHE A 141 3.62 14.08 -5.20
C PHE A 141 5.05 13.55 -5.05
N PHE A 142 5.75 13.26 -6.14
CA PHE A 142 7.09 12.67 -6.07
C PHE A 142 8.13 13.64 -5.49
N THR A 143 8.07 14.94 -5.80
CA THR A 143 9.06 15.90 -5.29
C THR A 143 8.94 16.04 -3.77
N SER A 144 7.72 16.19 -3.25
CA SER A 144 7.49 16.32 -1.81
C SER A 144 7.72 15.01 -1.05
N LEU A 145 7.38 13.86 -1.65
CA LEU A 145 7.69 12.55 -1.09
C LEU A 145 9.20 12.33 -1.00
N TYR A 146 9.93 12.62 -2.08
CA TYR A 146 11.38 12.51 -2.10
C TYR A 146 12.02 13.36 -0.99
N ALA A 147 11.50 14.57 -0.77
CA ALA A 147 11.97 15.43 0.33
C ALA A 147 11.66 14.84 1.72
N SER A 148 10.49 14.20 1.87
CA SER A 148 10.02 13.64 3.15
C SER A 148 10.76 12.35 3.54
N LEU A 149 11.39 11.65 2.59
CA LEU A 149 12.12 10.41 2.83
C LEU A 149 13.56 10.66 3.31
N SER A 150 14.02 9.83 4.23
CA SER A 150 15.40 9.86 4.71
C SER A 150 16.37 9.36 3.62
N ARG A 151 17.65 9.69 3.75
CA ARG A 151 18.63 9.39 2.69
C ARG A 151 18.84 7.89 2.57
N GLY A 152 18.69 7.36 1.36
CA GLY A 152 18.83 5.93 1.08
C GLY A 152 17.56 5.12 1.34
N SER A 153 16.48 5.75 1.79
CA SER A 153 15.16 5.12 1.90
C SER A 153 14.63 4.66 0.56
N ARG A 154 13.71 3.69 0.64
CA ARG A 154 12.99 3.17 -0.50
C ARG A 154 11.50 3.51 -0.44
N ALA A 155 10.93 3.75 -1.60
CA ALA A 155 9.50 3.90 -1.79
C ALA A 155 9.00 2.82 -2.76
N ILE A 156 8.05 2.02 -2.31
CA ILE A 156 7.51 0.89 -3.08
C ILE A 156 6.06 1.17 -3.45
N PHE A 157 5.80 1.17 -4.75
CA PHE A 157 4.47 1.42 -5.30
C PHE A 157 3.98 0.20 -6.07
N GLN A 158 2.88 -0.37 -5.63
CA GLN A 158 2.07 -1.29 -6.43
C GLN A 158 0.90 -0.49 -7.01
N PHE A 159 0.70 -0.59 -8.33
CA PHE A 159 -0.41 0.06 -9.01
C PHE A 159 -0.80 -0.68 -10.29
N TYR A 160 -1.94 -0.32 -10.86
CA TYR A 160 -2.49 -0.93 -12.06
C TYR A 160 -2.46 0.04 -13.24
N PRO A 161 -1.37 0.09 -14.02
CA PRO A 161 -1.30 1.01 -15.16
C PRO A 161 -2.33 0.64 -16.24
N GLU A 162 -2.76 1.63 -17.02
CA GLU A 162 -3.57 1.41 -18.22
C GLU A 162 -2.72 1.00 -19.42
N SER A 163 -1.47 1.46 -19.49
CA SER A 163 -0.55 1.22 -20.60
C SER A 163 0.91 1.35 -20.18
N ASP A 164 1.81 0.79 -20.99
CA ASP A 164 3.27 0.98 -20.86
C ASP A 164 3.69 2.46 -20.95
N ASP A 165 2.93 3.29 -21.67
CA ASP A 165 3.15 4.73 -21.75
C ASP A 165 2.84 5.40 -20.41
N GLN A 166 1.78 4.97 -19.71
CA GLN A 166 1.46 5.48 -18.38
C GLN A 166 2.55 5.10 -17.37
N VAL A 167 3.07 3.87 -17.45
CA VAL A 167 4.23 3.44 -16.64
C VAL A 167 5.44 4.35 -16.91
N SER A 168 5.78 4.55 -18.19
CA SER A 168 6.92 5.38 -18.59
C SER A 168 6.75 6.84 -18.15
N PHE A 169 5.53 7.36 -18.21
CA PHE A 169 5.18 8.70 -17.76
C PHE A 169 5.39 8.88 -16.25
N ILE A 170 4.85 7.98 -15.42
CA ILE A 170 5.03 7.99 -13.96
C ILE A 170 6.53 7.89 -13.62
N MET A 171 7.24 6.93 -14.23
CA MET A 171 8.66 6.72 -14.01
C MET A 171 9.50 7.94 -14.38
N GLY A 172 9.21 8.58 -15.50
CA GLY A 172 9.90 9.80 -15.93
C GLY A 172 9.75 10.95 -14.94
N ILE A 173 8.59 11.09 -14.29
CA ILE A 173 8.37 12.12 -13.27
C ILE A 173 9.08 11.76 -11.96
N ALA A 174 9.00 10.51 -11.51
CA ALA A 174 9.70 10.06 -10.31
C ALA A 174 11.23 10.23 -10.46
N GLN A 175 11.78 9.89 -11.63
CA GLN A 175 13.20 10.10 -11.93
C GLN A 175 13.60 11.58 -11.90
N LYS A 176 12.76 12.47 -12.45
CA LYS A 176 12.97 13.93 -12.36
C LYS A 176 12.97 14.44 -10.91
N ALA A 177 12.14 13.86 -10.04
CA ALA A 177 12.12 14.19 -8.62
C ALA A 177 13.37 13.70 -7.85
N GLY A 178 14.15 12.78 -8.42
CA GLY A 178 15.40 12.29 -7.86
C GLY A 178 15.39 10.83 -7.43
N PHE A 179 14.27 10.13 -7.62
CA PHE A 179 14.20 8.69 -7.39
C PHE A 179 14.99 7.93 -8.47
N THR A 180 15.66 6.86 -8.07
CA THR A 180 16.37 5.93 -8.96
C THR A 180 15.77 4.54 -8.78
N GLY A 181 15.67 3.71 -9.81
CA GLY A 181 15.04 2.40 -9.65
C GLY A 181 14.46 1.82 -10.93
N VAL A 182 13.98 0.59 -10.83
CA VAL A 182 13.42 -0.17 -11.95
C VAL A 182 11.95 -0.49 -11.69
N SER A 183 11.16 -0.51 -12.77
CA SER A 183 9.90 -1.25 -12.82
C SER A 183 10.24 -2.71 -13.08
N PRO A 184 10.10 -3.64 -12.12
CA PRO A 184 10.14 -5.04 -12.46
C PRO A 184 8.81 -5.32 -13.17
N LYS A 185 8.82 -5.38 -14.50
CA LYS A 185 7.69 -5.93 -15.28
C LYS A 185 7.33 -7.37 -14.86
N GLN A 186 8.17 -8.02 -14.03
CA GLN A 186 7.99 -9.36 -13.48
C GLN A 186 8.60 -9.44 -12.07
N VAL A 187 7.97 -8.85 -11.07
CA VAL A 187 8.05 -9.41 -9.72
C VAL A 187 6.73 -10.12 -9.51
N ASN A 188 6.78 -11.46 -9.43
CA ASN A 188 5.61 -12.33 -9.26
C ASN A 188 4.79 -11.89 -8.03
N MET A 189 3.85 -10.99 -8.24
CA MET A 189 2.78 -10.63 -7.33
C MET A 189 1.60 -11.58 -7.56
N PRO A 190 0.86 -11.96 -6.52
CA PRO A 190 -0.33 -12.81 -6.66
C PRO A 190 -1.44 -12.16 -7.48
N ALA A 191 -1.81 -12.84 -8.57
CA ALA A 191 -2.73 -12.32 -9.56
C ALA A 191 -4.14 -11.97 -9.02
N ALA A 192 -4.52 -10.71 -9.19
CA ALA A 192 -5.88 -10.32 -9.53
C ALA A 192 -5.98 -10.01 -11.03
N LYS A 193 -5.86 -11.04 -11.88
CA LYS A 193 -6.14 -11.04 -13.35
C LYS A 193 -6.21 -9.64 -14.02
N THR A 194 -5.07 -9.00 -14.28
CA THR A 194 -4.79 -7.99 -15.33
C THR A 194 -3.32 -7.57 -15.20
N ASP A 195 -2.70 -7.00 -16.25
CA ASP A 195 -1.28 -6.60 -16.25
C ASP A 195 -0.90 -5.75 -15.02
N GLU A 196 -0.04 -6.30 -14.15
CA GLU A 196 0.43 -5.67 -12.91
C GLU A 196 1.87 -5.16 -13.09
N SER A 197 2.14 -3.92 -12.64
CA SER A 197 3.50 -3.39 -12.55
C SER A 197 3.78 -2.91 -11.13
N THR A 198 4.83 -3.42 -10.52
CA THR A 198 5.40 -2.84 -9.29
C THR A 198 6.51 -1.89 -9.70
N VAL A 199 6.66 -0.76 -9.03
CA VAL A 199 7.83 0.10 -9.22
C VAL A 199 8.52 0.34 -7.88
N SER A 200 9.80 0.00 -7.82
CA SER A 200 10.65 0.23 -6.67
C SER A 200 11.55 1.42 -6.96
N TYR A 201 11.60 2.36 -6.02
CA TYR A 201 12.48 3.51 -6.10
C TYR A 201 13.41 3.59 -4.88
N GLU A 202 14.69 3.78 -5.14
CA GLU A 202 15.79 4.05 -4.21
C GLU A 202 16.21 5.53 -4.28
N GLY A 203 16.42 6.17 -3.14
CA GLY A 203 17.02 7.51 -3.05
C GLY A 203 18.54 7.54 -3.28
N ARG A 204 19.11 8.74 -3.48
CA ARG A 204 20.53 9.02 -3.83
C ARG A 204 21.57 8.33 -2.91
N GLN A 205 21.95 7.09 -3.22
CA GLN A 205 23.32 6.53 -3.22
C GLN A 205 23.25 5.02 -3.52
N SER A 206 24.16 4.54 -4.38
CA SER A 206 24.39 3.11 -4.60
C SER A 206 25.02 2.48 -3.36
N LEU A 207 24.23 1.81 -2.53
CA LEU A 207 24.75 0.89 -1.52
C LEU A 207 24.54 -0.55 -1.99
N LYS A 208 25.56 -1.37 -1.71
CA LYS A 208 25.75 -2.74 -2.20
C LYS A 208 24.45 -3.54 -2.17
N HIS A 209 24.14 -4.17 -3.31
CA HIS A 209 23.01 -5.07 -3.52
C HIS A 209 22.90 -6.07 -2.35
N ARG A 210 21.97 -5.83 -1.41
CA ARG A 210 21.61 -6.80 -0.37
C ARG A 210 20.78 -7.89 -1.06
N PRO A 211 21.07 -9.17 -0.82
CA PRO A 211 20.34 -10.26 -1.48
C PRO A 211 18.84 -10.14 -1.16
N THR A 212 18.02 -10.19 -2.20
CA THR A 212 16.56 -10.31 -2.07
C THR A 212 16.24 -11.55 -1.25
N ARG A 213 15.37 -11.39 -0.25
CA ARG A 213 14.87 -12.49 0.56
C ARG A 213 14.17 -13.53 -0.32
N LYS A 214 14.09 -14.78 0.17
CA LYS A 214 13.29 -15.83 -0.48
C LYS A 214 11.82 -15.54 -0.19
N ASN A 215 10.98 -15.56 -1.23
CA ASN A 215 9.51 -15.50 -1.14
C ASN A 215 8.99 -16.42 -0.02
N VAL A 216 8.63 -15.86 1.13
CA VAL A 216 7.84 -16.59 2.13
C VAL A 216 6.38 -16.41 1.73
N LYS A 217 5.85 -17.36 0.96
CA LYS A 217 4.41 -17.40 0.67
C LYS A 217 3.68 -17.76 1.96
N HIS A 218 3.07 -16.77 2.62
CA HIS A 218 2.14 -17.05 3.70
C HIS A 218 0.88 -17.69 3.12
N SER A 219 0.62 -18.94 3.50
CA SER A 219 -0.66 -19.57 3.23
C SER A 219 -1.78 -18.80 3.95
N ALA A 220 -3.00 -18.82 3.40
CA ALA A 220 -4.16 -18.20 4.05
C ALA A 220 -4.37 -18.68 5.50
N LYS A 221 -3.93 -19.91 5.82
CA LYS A 221 -3.96 -20.44 7.20
C LYS A 221 -2.91 -19.76 8.08
N GLU A 222 -1.69 -19.60 7.60
CA GLU A 222 -0.61 -18.94 8.34
C GLU A 222 -0.94 -17.47 8.62
N TYR A 223 -1.48 -16.75 7.63
CA TYR A 223 -1.96 -15.38 7.83
C TYR A 223 -3.03 -15.29 8.92
N ILE A 224 -4.05 -16.14 8.88
CA ILE A 224 -5.12 -16.15 9.91
C ILE A 224 -4.57 -16.53 11.29
N GLN A 225 -3.62 -17.46 11.35
CA GLN A 225 -3.03 -17.89 12.62
C GLN A 225 -2.18 -16.76 13.23
N HIS A 226 -1.33 -16.14 12.42
CA HIS A 226 -0.49 -15.03 12.83
C HIS A 226 -1.33 -13.85 13.39
N LYS A 227 -2.37 -13.46 12.64
CA LYS A 227 -3.38 -12.48 13.08
C LYS A 227 -3.96 -12.77 14.46
N LYS A 228 -4.34 -14.03 14.72
CA LYS A 228 -4.90 -14.42 16.02
C LYS A 228 -3.87 -14.32 17.12
N ASP A 229 -2.64 -14.76 16.87
CA ASP A 229 -1.56 -14.74 17.86
C ASP A 229 -1.20 -13.29 18.24
N LEU A 230 -1.21 -12.38 17.28
CA LEU A 230 -1.07 -10.93 17.49
C LEU A 230 -2.23 -10.32 18.26
N GLN A 231 -3.47 -10.61 17.90
CA GLN A 231 -4.61 -10.09 18.64
C GLN A 231 -4.60 -10.59 20.10
N ARG A 232 -4.14 -11.83 20.35
CA ARG A 232 -3.92 -12.37 21.69
C ARG A 232 -2.81 -11.63 22.42
N SER A 233 -1.68 -11.35 21.78
CA SER A 233 -0.55 -10.62 22.41
C SER A 233 -0.91 -9.17 22.74
N LYS A 234 -1.78 -8.54 21.95
CA LYS A 234 -2.40 -7.23 22.22
C LYS A 234 -3.50 -7.28 23.30
N GLY A 235 -3.75 -8.44 23.91
CA GLY A 235 -4.72 -8.59 25.01
C GLY A 235 -6.19 -8.60 24.58
N LYS A 236 -6.50 -8.77 23.28
CA LYS A 236 -7.90 -8.83 22.81
C LYS A 236 -8.54 -10.15 23.23
N GLU A 237 -9.64 -10.08 23.99
CA GLU A 237 -10.31 -11.28 24.55
C GLU A 237 -11.19 -12.02 23.52
N ALA A 238 -11.64 -11.34 22.45
CA ALA A 238 -12.58 -11.88 21.47
C ALA A 238 -11.93 -12.67 20.31
N VAL A 239 -10.73 -13.22 20.50
CA VAL A 239 -10.00 -13.94 19.44
C VAL A 239 -10.51 -15.40 19.32
N PRO A 240 -11.01 -15.84 18.15
CA PRO A 240 -11.52 -17.21 18.00
C PRO A 240 -10.44 -18.29 18.19
N PHE A 241 -10.81 -19.40 18.84
CA PHE A 241 -9.92 -20.56 19.01
C PHE A 241 -9.43 -21.15 17.68
N ASP A 242 -8.29 -21.83 17.75
CA ASP A 242 -7.68 -22.44 16.57
C ASP A 242 -8.43 -23.69 16.13
N SER A 243 -8.60 -23.82 14.81
CA SER A 243 -9.37 -24.89 14.20
C SER A 243 -8.56 -25.56 13.10
N LYS A 244 -8.68 -26.89 12.99
CA LYS A 244 -8.13 -27.63 11.85
C LYS A 244 -8.72 -27.20 10.50
N TYR A 245 -9.82 -26.43 10.51
CA TYR A 245 -10.50 -25.92 9.32
C TYR A 245 -10.15 -24.45 9.00
N THR A 246 -9.26 -23.80 9.77
CA THR A 246 -8.80 -22.42 9.49
C THR A 246 -8.24 -22.29 8.07
N GLY A 247 -8.65 -21.24 7.35
CA GLY A 247 -8.19 -20.95 6.00
C GLY A 247 -8.76 -21.86 4.89
N ARG A 248 -9.62 -22.84 5.22
CA ARG A 248 -10.24 -23.72 4.20
C ARG A 248 -11.49 -23.09 3.59
N LYS A 249 -11.58 -23.18 2.25
CA LYS A 249 -12.77 -22.78 1.49
C LYS A 249 -13.94 -23.72 1.83
N ARG A 250 -15.05 -23.17 2.36
CA ARG A 250 -16.27 -23.95 2.61
C ARG A 250 -17.03 -24.12 1.30
N LYS A 251 -17.52 -25.33 1.01
CA LYS A 251 -18.41 -25.56 -0.13
C LYS A 251 -19.80 -24.97 0.20
N PRO A 252 -20.45 -24.26 -0.73
CA PRO A 252 -21.83 -23.83 -0.54
C PRO A 252 -22.72 -25.07 -0.35
N ARG A 253 -23.55 -25.05 0.69
CA ARG A 253 -24.66 -25.98 0.85
C ARG A 253 -25.85 -25.33 0.16
N PHE A 254 -26.28 -25.91 -0.95
CA PHE A 254 -27.58 -25.66 -1.55
C PHE A 254 -28.62 -26.54 -0.86
#